data_AF-A0A929I2L4-F1
#
_entry.id   AF-A0A929I2L4-F1
#
_cell.length_a   1.000
_cell.length_b   1.000
_cell.length_c   1.000
_cell.angle_alpha   90.00
_cell.angle_beta   90.00
_cell.angle_gamma   90.00
#
_symmetry.space_group_name_H-M   'P 1'
#
loop_
_entity.id
_entity.type
_entity.pdbx_description
1 polymer ?
#
loop_
_entity_poly.entity_id
_entity_poly.type
_entity_poly.pdbx_seq_one_letter_code
_entity_poly.pdbx_strand_id
1 'polypeptide(L)'
;MSPSSPRDIILWFFLALFLVSCFLLGWLLWPFISVIVLAIVITGVFNPLYRILHRKLNATLSSLITCIIIFFVLFVPVSAFVGILANEAYDLYLTAREAVLDNPIKELLANSKIVDKINDILTNFGVKISGDELNRGVAELGRTVGLFLYQQASSMTANIVNFVVNFFFMLLIVFYLLIDSQRLVSFIVTLSPLPDDQDEKLIQKFKDMAAAILLGNGLGGLIQGTLGGIVFAFFGFQSPFL
;
A
#
# COMPACT_ATOMS: atom_id res chain seq x y z
N MET A 1 2.64 -18.65 56.99
CA MET A 1 2.95 -19.26 55.67
C MET A 1 2.09 -20.51 55.55
N SER A 2 0.89 -20.40 54.97
CA SER A 2 0.05 -21.58 54.73
C SER A 2 0.66 -22.40 53.60
N PRO A 3 0.81 -23.73 53.73
CA PRO A 3 1.31 -24.56 52.65
C PRO A 3 0.34 -24.48 51.47
N SER A 4 0.79 -23.95 50.35
CA SER A 4 0.05 -23.97 49.09
C SER A 4 -0.34 -25.41 48.78
N SER A 5 -1.63 -25.66 48.58
CA SER A 5 -2.12 -26.98 48.21
C SER A 5 -1.46 -27.42 46.90
N PRO A 6 -1.13 -28.71 46.70
CA PRO A 6 -0.58 -29.20 45.43
C PRO A 6 -1.41 -28.78 44.20
N ARG A 7 -2.73 -28.55 44.38
CA ARG A 7 -3.62 -28.02 43.34
C ARG A 7 -3.31 -26.58 42.94
N ASP A 8 -2.93 -25.72 43.88
CA ASP A 8 -2.63 -24.32 43.59
C ASP A 8 -1.35 -24.21 42.76
N ILE A 9 -0.34 -25.02 43.06
CA ILE A 9 0.92 -25.07 42.31
C ILE A 9 0.67 -25.51 40.86
N ILE A 10 -0.19 -26.52 40.65
CA ILE A 10 -0.59 -26.97 39.31
C ILE A 10 -1.34 -25.86 38.57
N LEU A 11 -2.28 -25.18 39.21
CA LEU A 11 -3.03 -24.07 38.59
C LEU A 11 -2.12 -22.91 38.21
N TRP A 12 -1.19 -22.48 39.07
CA TRP A 12 -0.22 -21.43 38.76
C TRP A 12 0.73 -21.83 37.64
N PHE A 13 1.15 -23.10 37.59
CA PHE A 13 1.95 -23.62 36.49
C PHE A 13 1.19 -23.60 35.16
N PHE A 14 -0.05 -24.11 35.13
CA PHE A 14 -0.90 -24.07 33.93
C PHE A 14 -1.23 -22.63 33.50
N LEU A 15 -1.48 -21.73 34.44
CA LEU A 15 -1.73 -20.32 34.15
C LEU A 15 -0.50 -19.65 33.57
N ALA A 16 0.70 -19.90 34.14
CA ALA A 16 1.95 -19.39 33.60
C ALA A 16 2.19 -19.92 32.18
N LEU A 17 2.01 -21.23 31.96
CA LEU A 17 2.13 -21.84 30.64
C LEU A 17 1.13 -21.24 29.64
N PHE A 18 -0.11 -21.04 30.05
CA PHE A 18 -1.15 -20.41 29.23
C PHE A 18 -0.78 -18.98 28.85
N LEU A 19 -0.35 -18.15 29.81
CA LEU A 19 0.07 -16.77 29.56
C LEU A 19 1.29 -16.71 28.63
N VAL A 20 2.28 -17.59 28.84
CA VAL A 20 3.45 -17.71 27.95
C VAL A 20 3.04 -18.13 26.55
N SER A 21 2.13 -19.10 26.42
CA SER A 21 1.59 -19.55 25.13
C SER A 21 0.82 -18.43 24.41
N CYS A 22 -0.05 -17.70 25.12
CA CYS A 22 -0.75 -16.53 24.58
C CYS A 22 0.24 -15.44 24.15
N PHE A 23 1.28 -15.18 24.94
CA PHE A 23 2.31 -14.20 24.60
C PHE A 23 3.09 -14.59 23.35
N LEU A 24 3.54 -15.85 23.26
CA LEU A 24 4.23 -16.40 22.09
C LEU A 24 3.35 -16.36 20.84
N LEU A 25 2.06 -16.69 20.97
CA LEU A 25 1.09 -16.59 19.87
C LEU A 25 0.92 -15.13 19.44
N GLY A 26 0.80 -14.19 20.39
CA GLY A 26 0.72 -12.76 20.10
C GLY A 26 1.96 -12.25 19.36
N TRP A 27 3.15 -12.67 19.78
CA TRP A 27 4.40 -12.34 19.10
C TRP A 27 4.44 -12.92 17.69
N LEU A 28 4.02 -14.18 17.51
CA LEU A 28 3.96 -14.84 16.22
C LEU A 28 3.01 -14.12 15.24
N LEU A 29 1.86 -13.64 15.74
CA LEU A 29 0.86 -12.94 14.94
C LEU A 29 1.18 -11.47 14.70
N TRP A 30 2.03 -10.86 15.53
CA TRP A 30 2.46 -9.45 15.43
C TRP A 30 2.81 -8.99 14.00
N PRO A 31 3.68 -9.68 13.24
CA PRO A 31 4.01 -9.26 11.87
C PRO A 31 2.82 -9.31 10.90
N PHE A 32 1.78 -10.10 11.21
CA PHE A 32 0.59 -10.27 10.37
C PHE A 32 -0.56 -9.35 10.75
N ILE A 33 -0.49 -8.59 11.85
CA ILE A 33 -1.57 -7.70 12.29
C ILE A 33 -1.99 -6.75 11.17
N SER A 34 -1.03 -6.13 10.48
CA SER A 34 -1.31 -5.24 9.34
C SER A 34 -2.08 -5.96 8.23
N VAL A 35 -1.73 -7.22 7.94
CA VAL A 35 -2.38 -8.05 6.93
C VAL A 35 -3.80 -8.43 7.35
N ILE A 36 -4.00 -8.78 8.62
CA ILE A 36 -5.31 -9.12 9.19
C ILE A 36 -6.23 -7.89 9.14
N VAL A 37 -5.75 -6.72 9.57
CA VAL A 37 -6.53 -5.47 9.53
C VAL A 37 -6.92 -5.14 8.09
N LEU A 38 -5.97 -5.23 7.16
CA LEU A 38 -6.25 -4.99 5.74
C LEU A 38 -7.27 -6.00 5.19
N ALA A 39 -7.16 -7.28 5.56
CA ALA A 39 -8.13 -8.31 5.17
C ALA A 39 -9.55 -8.00 5.71
N ILE A 40 -9.69 -7.53 6.96
CA ILE A 40 -10.98 -7.12 7.54
C ILE A 40 -11.58 -5.96 6.75
N VAL A 41 -10.76 -4.95 6.44
CA VAL A 41 -11.19 -3.77 5.67
C VAL A 41 -11.64 -4.19 4.26
N ILE A 42 -10.82 -4.96 3.54
CA ILE A 42 -11.15 -5.48 2.20
C ILE A 42 -12.40 -6.34 2.24
N THR A 43 -12.55 -7.20 3.24
CA THR A 43 -13.76 -8.00 3.45
C THR A 43 -14.98 -7.08 3.58
N GLY A 44 -14.90 -6.03 4.39
CA GLY A 44 -15.98 -5.06 4.56
C GLY A 44 -16.38 -4.38 3.25
N VAL A 45 -15.40 -3.95 2.45
CA VAL A 45 -15.62 -3.28 1.16
C VAL A 45 -16.21 -4.21 0.10
N PHE A 46 -15.75 -5.47 0.04
CA PHE A 46 -16.21 -6.45 -0.94
C PHE A 46 -17.37 -7.34 -0.45
N ASN A 47 -17.82 -7.16 0.80
CA ASN A 47 -19.02 -7.83 1.34
C ASN A 47 -20.29 -7.65 0.49
N PRO A 48 -20.64 -6.45 -0.05
CA PRO A 48 -21.80 -6.34 -0.94
C PRO A 48 -21.69 -7.23 -2.18
N LEU A 49 -20.49 -7.35 -2.77
CA LEU A 49 -20.23 -8.24 -3.90
C LEU A 49 -20.46 -9.69 -3.48
N TYR A 50 -19.87 -10.13 -2.37
CA TYR A 50 -20.08 -11.48 -1.82
C TYR A 50 -21.57 -11.79 -1.62
N ARG A 51 -22.34 -10.85 -1.03
CA ARG A 51 -23.78 -11.05 -0.78
C ARG A 51 -24.59 -11.18 -2.06
N ILE A 52 -24.21 -10.49 -3.15
CA ILE A 52 -24.86 -10.65 -4.46
C ILE A 52 -24.58 -12.04 -5.03
N LEU A 53 -23.34 -12.52 -4.95
CA LEU A 53 -22.99 -13.86 -5.42
C LEU A 53 -23.66 -14.96 -4.58
N HIS A 54 -23.70 -14.78 -3.25
CA HIS A 54 -24.26 -15.75 -2.33
C HIS A 54 -25.77 -15.95 -2.49
N ARG A 55 -26.49 -14.99 -3.11
CA ARG A 55 -27.89 -15.19 -3.50
C ARG A 55 -28.08 -16.29 -4.54
N LYS A 56 -27.05 -16.60 -5.35
CA LYS A 56 -27.12 -17.58 -6.44
C LYS A 56 -26.23 -18.81 -6.22
N LEU A 57 -25.22 -18.71 -5.35
CA LEU A 57 -24.17 -19.72 -5.18
C LEU A 57 -23.96 -20.07 -3.69
N ASN A 58 -23.36 -21.23 -3.45
CA ASN A 58 -22.97 -21.66 -2.11
C ASN A 58 -21.92 -20.72 -1.49
N ALA A 59 -21.82 -20.70 -0.16
CA ALA A 59 -20.92 -19.80 0.59
C ALA A 59 -19.46 -19.89 0.11
N THR A 60 -18.94 -21.12 -0.04
CA THR A 60 -17.55 -21.39 -0.49
C THR A 60 -17.27 -20.92 -1.91
N LEU A 61 -18.22 -21.11 -2.83
CA LEU A 61 -18.06 -20.66 -4.22
C LEU A 61 -18.15 -19.13 -4.32
N SER A 62 -19.05 -18.52 -3.55
CA SER A 62 -19.22 -17.08 -3.51
C SER A 62 -17.98 -16.38 -2.96
N SER A 63 -17.38 -16.92 -1.90
CA SER A 63 -16.14 -16.38 -1.33
C SER A 63 -14.95 -16.60 -2.26
N LEU A 64 -14.83 -17.77 -2.89
CA LEU A 64 -13.77 -18.06 -3.86
C LEU A 64 -13.79 -17.07 -5.03
N ILE A 65 -14.96 -16.88 -5.65
CA ILE A 65 -15.12 -15.94 -6.78
C ILE A 65 -14.84 -14.50 -6.32
N THR A 66 -15.30 -14.13 -5.12
CA THR A 66 -15.00 -12.79 -4.55
C THR A 66 -13.49 -12.61 -4.35
N CYS A 67 -12.78 -13.61 -3.83
CA CYS A 67 -11.32 -13.57 -3.68
C CYS A 67 -10.59 -13.50 -5.03
N ILE A 68 -11.08 -14.19 -6.07
CA ILE A 68 -10.54 -14.08 -7.43
C ILE A 68 -10.71 -12.65 -7.95
N ILE A 69 -11.88 -12.04 -7.76
CA ILE A 69 -12.13 -10.66 -8.16
C ILE A 69 -11.20 -9.71 -7.40
N ILE A 70 -11.05 -9.87 -6.08
CA ILE A 70 -10.12 -9.08 -5.27
C ILE A 70 -8.68 -9.25 -5.76
N PHE A 71 -8.27 -10.49 -6.08
CA PHE A 71 -6.96 -10.78 -6.65
C PHE A 71 -6.75 -9.91 -7.89
N PHE A 72 -7.63 -9.96 -8.88
CA PHE A 72 -7.45 -9.16 -10.10
C PHE A 72 -7.51 -7.65 -9.85
N VAL A 73 -8.47 -7.19 -9.05
CA VAL A 73 -8.66 -5.76 -8.77
C VAL A 73 -7.47 -5.14 -8.03
N LEU A 74 -6.78 -5.90 -7.17
CA LEU A 74 -5.63 -5.39 -6.42
C LEU A 74 -4.28 -5.76 -7.06
N PHE A 75 -4.11 -7.01 -7.50
CA PHE A 75 -2.83 -7.51 -7.99
C PHE A 75 -2.44 -6.91 -9.35
N VAL A 76 -3.41 -6.74 -10.26
CA VAL A 76 -3.14 -6.19 -11.60
C VAL A 76 -2.62 -4.74 -11.54
N PRO A 77 -3.30 -3.78 -10.89
CA PRO A 77 -2.80 -2.41 -10.86
C PRO A 77 -1.47 -2.29 -10.10
N VAL A 78 -1.28 -3.05 -9.02
CA VAL A 78 -0.02 -3.04 -8.27
C VAL A 78 1.13 -3.61 -9.11
N SER A 79 0.93 -4.75 -9.77
CA SER A 79 1.97 -5.36 -10.61
C SER A 79 2.31 -4.50 -11.84
N ALA A 80 1.31 -3.90 -12.48
CA ALA A 80 1.53 -2.95 -13.58
C ALA A 80 2.34 -1.74 -13.10
N PHE A 81 1.97 -1.14 -11.97
CA PHE A 81 2.67 0.02 -11.41
C PHE A 81 4.13 -0.30 -11.05
N VAL A 82 4.37 -1.44 -10.38
CA VAL A 82 5.73 -1.90 -10.06
C VAL A 82 6.54 -2.17 -11.32
N GLY A 83 5.94 -2.79 -12.34
CA GLY A 83 6.61 -3.04 -13.62
C GLY A 83 7.02 -1.77 -14.34
N ILE A 84 6.12 -0.79 -14.44
CA ILE A 84 6.40 0.53 -15.04
C ILE A 84 7.52 1.23 -14.27
N LEU A 85 7.41 1.31 -12.94
CA LEU A 85 8.43 1.93 -12.10
C LEU A 85 9.80 1.24 -12.20
N ALA A 86 9.83 -0.08 -12.30
CA ALA A 86 11.08 -0.84 -12.41
C ALA A 86 11.79 -0.57 -13.75
N ASN A 87 11.04 -0.55 -14.85
CA ASN A 87 11.58 -0.20 -16.17
C ASN A 87 12.12 1.23 -16.16
N GLU A 88 11.37 2.16 -15.59
CA GLU A 88 11.75 3.56 -15.55
C GLU A 88 13.01 3.80 -14.70
N ALA A 89 13.07 3.19 -13.52
CA ALA A 89 14.26 3.27 -12.67
C ALA A 89 15.50 2.69 -13.38
N TYR A 90 15.31 1.68 -14.23
CA TYR A 90 16.38 1.09 -15.03
C TYR A 90 16.83 2.01 -16.17
N ASP A 91 15.91 2.59 -16.93
CA ASP A 91 16.22 3.54 -18.01
C ASP A 91 16.87 4.82 -17.49
N LEU A 92 16.42 5.33 -16.35
CA LEU A 92 17.03 6.48 -15.69
C LEU A 92 18.46 6.15 -15.21
N TYR A 93 18.69 4.91 -14.74
CA TYR A 93 20.04 4.44 -14.41
C TYR A 93 20.96 4.38 -15.65
N LEU A 94 20.47 3.86 -16.78
CA LEU A 94 21.23 3.84 -18.04
C LEU A 94 21.53 5.26 -18.53
N THR A 95 20.53 6.14 -18.54
CA THR A 95 20.67 7.54 -18.96
C THR A 95 21.63 8.30 -18.06
N ALA A 96 21.57 8.10 -16.75
CA ALA A 96 22.51 8.71 -15.80
C ALA A 96 23.93 8.17 -15.97
N ARG A 97 24.09 6.87 -16.31
CA ARG A 97 25.39 6.27 -16.61
C ARG A 97 25.97 6.81 -17.92
N GLU A 98 25.16 6.97 -18.96
CA GLU A 98 25.57 7.50 -20.26
C GLU A 98 25.83 9.01 -20.22
N ALA A 99 25.01 9.79 -19.50
CA ALA A 99 25.22 11.22 -19.32
C ALA A 99 26.42 11.59 -18.42
N VAL A 100 26.98 10.62 -17.68
CA VAL A 100 28.27 10.76 -17.00
C VAL A 100 29.44 10.46 -17.97
N LEU A 101 29.17 9.72 -19.05
CA LEU A 101 30.17 9.31 -20.05
C LEU A 101 30.22 10.25 -21.27
N ASP A 102 29.11 10.84 -21.68
CA ASP A 102 29.03 11.89 -22.69
C ASP A 102 28.38 13.15 -22.10
N ASN A 103 28.65 14.33 -22.65
CA ASN A 103 28.18 15.64 -22.15
C ASN A 103 26.82 16.17 -22.72
N PRO A 104 25.80 15.37 -23.13
CA PRO A 104 24.65 15.89 -23.88
C PRO A 104 23.65 16.69 -23.03
N ILE A 105 23.69 16.57 -21.70
CA ILE A 105 22.81 17.36 -20.80
C ILE A 105 23.15 18.87 -20.87
N LYS A 106 24.39 19.23 -21.20
CA LYS A 106 24.76 20.64 -21.42
C LYS A 106 24.15 21.24 -22.67
N GLU A 107 24.05 20.49 -23.77
CA GLU A 107 23.53 20.97 -25.06
C GLU A 107 21.99 21.06 -25.10
N LEU A 108 21.28 20.13 -24.44
CA LEU A 108 19.81 20.13 -24.41
C LEU A 108 19.24 21.28 -23.56
N LEU A 109 19.93 21.63 -22.46
CA LEU A 109 19.51 22.74 -21.59
C LEU A 109 19.99 24.10 -22.06
N ALA A 110 21.11 24.19 -22.79
CA ALA A 110 21.57 25.42 -23.42
C ALA A 110 20.63 25.92 -24.54
N ASN A 111 19.84 25.03 -25.17
CA ASN A 111 18.96 25.35 -26.28
C ASN A 111 17.46 25.44 -25.92
N SER A 112 17.08 25.24 -24.65
CA SER A 112 15.66 25.25 -24.27
C SER A 112 15.17 26.65 -23.85
N LYS A 113 14.09 27.12 -24.49
CA LYS A 113 13.35 28.37 -24.18
C LYS A 113 12.80 28.46 -22.74
N ILE A 114 13.02 27.42 -21.93
CA ILE A 114 12.60 27.29 -20.54
C ILE A 114 13.56 28.09 -19.64
N VAL A 115 14.86 28.12 -19.98
CA VAL A 115 15.86 28.92 -19.24
C VAL A 115 15.56 30.41 -19.39
N ASP A 116 15.17 30.86 -20.58
CA ASP A 116 14.79 32.25 -20.83
C ASP A 116 13.49 32.64 -20.08
N LYS A 117 12.45 31.78 -20.10
CA LYS A 117 11.21 32.02 -19.35
C LYS A 117 11.40 32.05 -17.84
N ILE A 118 12.28 31.19 -17.31
CA ILE A 118 12.62 31.18 -15.87
C ILE A 118 13.42 32.45 -15.53
N ASN A 119 14.37 32.85 -16.39
CA ASN A 119 15.12 34.09 -16.20
C ASN A 119 14.21 35.31 -16.27
N ASP A 120 13.24 35.40 -17.18
CA ASP A 120 12.29 36.53 -17.27
C ASP A 120 11.47 36.71 -15.98
N ILE A 121 11.07 35.59 -15.34
CA ILE A 121 10.32 35.60 -14.07
C ILE A 121 11.24 35.96 -12.89
N LEU A 122 12.48 35.46 -12.88
CA LEU A 122 13.45 35.71 -11.81
C LEU A 122 14.18 37.06 -11.92
N THR A 123 14.22 37.69 -13.10
CA THR A 123 14.76 39.05 -13.27
C THR A 123 13.99 40.08 -12.45
N ASN A 124 12.70 39.86 -12.19
CA ASN A 124 11.90 40.72 -11.31
C ASN A 124 12.34 40.65 -9.82
N PHE A 125 13.12 39.63 -9.44
CA PHE A 125 13.65 39.44 -8.09
C PHE A 125 15.16 39.70 -7.97
N GLY A 126 15.83 40.15 -9.05
CA GLY A 126 17.26 40.50 -9.04
C GLY A 126 18.23 39.32 -8.98
N VAL A 127 17.74 38.09 -9.20
CA VAL A 127 18.56 36.87 -9.20
C VAL A 127 18.74 36.40 -10.65
N LYS A 128 19.96 36.48 -11.19
CA LYS A 128 20.31 35.84 -12.46
C LYS A 128 20.80 34.43 -12.17
N ILE A 129 19.99 33.42 -12.47
CA ILE A 129 20.46 32.04 -12.41
C ILE A 129 21.17 31.76 -13.74
N SER A 130 22.49 31.50 -13.68
CA SER A 130 23.23 31.05 -14.85
C SER A 130 22.69 29.70 -15.31
N GLY A 131 22.57 29.48 -16.62
CA GLY A 131 22.08 28.20 -17.18
C GLY A 131 22.84 26.98 -16.63
N ASP A 132 24.13 27.15 -16.29
CA ASP A 132 24.96 26.12 -15.65
C ASP A 132 24.55 25.78 -14.21
N GLU A 133 24.09 26.76 -13.41
CA GLU A 133 23.64 26.52 -12.04
C GLU A 133 22.27 25.84 -12.01
N LEU A 134 21.37 26.26 -12.92
CA LEU A 134 20.06 25.61 -13.09
C LEU A 134 20.23 24.17 -13.57
N ASN A 135 21.12 23.94 -14.54
CA ASN A 135 21.41 22.62 -15.08
C ASN A 135 21.98 21.69 -14.00
N ARG A 136 22.94 22.19 -13.19
CA ARG A 136 23.46 21.45 -12.03
C ARG A 136 22.37 21.09 -11.03
N GLY A 137 21.49 22.03 -10.68
CA GLY A 137 20.38 21.78 -9.74
C GLY A 137 19.39 20.74 -10.28
N VAL A 138 19.00 20.83 -11.55
CA VAL A 138 18.09 19.86 -12.19
C VAL A 138 18.74 18.47 -12.29
N ALA A 139 20.02 18.40 -12.68
CA ALA A 139 20.76 17.14 -12.75
C ALA A 139 20.93 16.49 -11.37
N GLU A 140 21.18 17.28 -10.33
CA GLU A 140 21.34 16.79 -8.96
C GLU A 140 20.01 16.33 -8.35
N LEU A 141 18.91 17.03 -8.63
CA LEU A 141 17.56 16.58 -8.29
C LEU A 141 17.19 15.29 -9.03
N GLY A 142 17.43 15.23 -10.34
CA GLY A 142 17.19 14.03 -11.15
C GLY A 142 18.00 12.83 -10.66
N ARG A 143 19.27 13.03 -10.30
CA ARG A 143 20.12 11.99 -9.70
C ARG A 143 19.61 11.53 -8.34
N THR A 144 19.19 12.47 -7.49
CA THR A 144 18.67 12.16 -6.15
C THR A 144 17.36 11.38 -6.23
N VAL A 145 16.42 11.84 -7.05
CA VAL A 145 15.15 11.16 -7.30
C VAL A 145 15.40 9.80 -7.97
N GLY A 146 16.27 9.73 -8.97
CA GLY A 146 16.64 8.50 -9.65
C GLY A 146 17.25 7.45 -8.73
N LEU A 147 18.22 7.85 -7.88
CA LEU A 147 18.82 6.97 -6.88
C LEU A 147 17.81 6.51 -5.83
N PHE A 148 16.91 7.40 -5.39
CA PHE A 148 15.83 7.06 -4.48
C PHE A 148 14.88 6.03 -5.11
N LEU A 149 14.43 6.27 -6.34
CA LEU A 149 13.56 5.35 -7.08
C LEU A 149 14.24 4.01 -7.34
N TYR A 150 15.53 4.00 -7.70
CA TYR A 150 16.31 2.77 -7.88
C TYR A 150 16.45 1.98 -6.58
N GLN A 151 16.84 2.63 -5.47
CA GLN A 151 16.95 1.96 -4.17
C GLN A 151 15.59 1.41 -3.72
N GLN A 152 14.53 2.18 -3.95
CA GLN A 152 13.17 1.75 -3.64
C GLN A 152 12.76 0.55 -4.51
N ALA A 153 12.94 0.60 -5.83
CA ALA A 153 12.62 -0.48 -6.77
C ALA A 153 13.42 -1.76 -6.48
N SER A 154 14.71 -1.62 -6.18
CA SER A 154 15.58 -2.73 -5.76
C SER A 154 15.11 -3.35 -4.45
N SER A 155 14.76 -2.53 -3.45
CA SER A 155 14.21 -3.02 -2.18
C SER A 155 12.85 -3.71 -2.35
N MET A 156 12.00 -3.23 -3.26
CA MET A 156 10.71 -3.85 -3.57
C MET A 156 10.90 -5.19 -4.27
N THR A 157 11.88 -5.28 -5.17
CA THR A 157 12.27 -6.54 -5.84
C THR A 157 12.78 -7.57 -4.84
N ALA A 158 13.63 -7.17 -3.89
CA ALA A 158 14.10 -8.03 -2.81
C ALA A 158 12.96 -8.52 -1.89
N ASN A 159 11.88 -7.73 -1.78
CA ASN A 159 10.71 -8.05 -0.96
C ASN A 159 9.53 -8.65 -1.74
N ILE A 160 9.71 -9.01 -3.03
CA ILE A 160 8.63 -9.56 -3.87
C ILE A 160 8.02 -10.82 -3.24
N VAL A 161 8.86 -11.70 -2.67
CA VAL A 161 8.42 -12.94 -2.02
C VAL A 161 7.57 -12.62 -0.80
N ASN A 162 8.02 -11.70 0.05
CA ASN A 162 7.25 -11.26 1.22
C ASN A 162 5.93 -10.62 0.81
N PHE A 163 5.92 -9.79 -0.24
CA PHE A 163 4.68 -9.20 -0.78
C PHE A 163 3.70 -10.29 -1.23
N VAL A 164 4.15 -11.25 -2.03
CA VAL A 164 3.30 -12.35 -2.52
C VAL A 164 2.76 -13.18 -1.35
N VAL A 165 3.61 -13.59 -0.41
CA VAL A 165 3.19 -14.37 0.77
C VAL A 165 2.14 -13.61 1.59
N ASN A 166 2.38 -12.34 1.91
CA ASN A 166 1.44 -11.52 2.67
C ASN A 166 0.12 -11.31 1.90
N PHE A 167 0.19 -11.14 0.58
CA PHE A 167 -0.99 -11.00 -0.27
C PHE A 167 -1.84 -12.28 -0.31
N PHE A 168 -1.20 -13.46 -0.42
CA PHE A 168 -1.90 -14.75 -0.32
C PHE A 168 -2.49 -14.98 1.07
N PHE A 169 -1.76 -14.64 2.13
CA PHE A 169 -2.27 -14.69 3.51
C PHE A 169 -3.49 -13.79 3.68
N MET A 170 -3.43 -12.57 3.16
CA MET A 170 -4.57 -11.64 3.14
C MET A 170 -5.78 -12.27 2.45
N LEU A 171 -5.62 -12.83 1.25
CA LEU A 171 -6.70 -13.48 0.52
C LEU A 171 -7.29 -14.68 1.26
N LEU A 172 -6.45 -15.47 1.94
CA LEU A 172 -6.89 -16.58 2.78
C LEU A 172 -7.73 -16.06 3.95
N ILE A 173 -7.28 -15.02 4.63
CA ILE A 173 -8.01 -14.40 5.74
C ILE A 173 -9.34 -13.83 5.24
N VAL A 174 -9.35 -13.11 4.10
CA VAL A 174 -10.59 -12.62 3.45
C VAL A 174 -11.54 -13.77 3.11
N PHE A 175 -11.02 -14.88 2.57
CA PHE A 175 -11.84 -16.04 2.21
C PHE A 175 -12.61 -16.59 3.41
N TYR A 176 -11.91 -16.82 4.54
CA TYR A 176 -12.55 -17.31 5.76
C TYR A 176 -13.43 -16.23 6.42
N LEU A 177 -13.01 -14.96 6.41
CA LEU A 177 -13.81 -13.84 6.89
C LEU A 177 -15.13 -13.70 6.13
N LEU A 178 -15.16 -13.94 4.83
CA LEU A 178 -16.39 -13.87 4.04
C LEU A 178 -17.34 -15.02 4.38
N ILE A 179 -16.82 -16.25 4.50
CA ILE A 179 -17.62 -17.44 4.84
C ILE A 179 -18.21 -17.32 6.25
N ASP A 180 -17.37 -17.03 7.25
CA ASP A 180 -17.74 -17.00 8.66
C ASP A 180 -18.04 -15.58 9.16
N SER A 181 -18.33 -14.63 8.27
CA SER A 181 -18.53 -13.20 8.58
C SER A 181 -19.52 -12.97 9.71
N GLN A 182 -20.65 -13.66 9.68
CA GLN A 182 -21.69 -13.55 10.71
C GLN A 182 -21.24 -14.14 12.05
N ARG A 183 -20.54 -15.29 12.01
CA ARG A 183 -20.06 -15.98 13.21
C ARG A 183 -19.00 -15.15 13.92
N LEU A 184 -18.07 -14.55 13.18
CA LEU A 184 -17.05 -13.68 13.75
C LEU A 184 -17.65 -12.42 14.36
N VAL A 185 -18.58 -11.77 13.67
CA VAL A 185 -19.29 -10.59 14.20
C VAL A 185 -20.05 -10.94 15.47
N SER A 186 -20.81 -12.04 15.47
CA SER A 186 -21.52 -12.48 16.68
C SER A 186 -20.59 -12.77 17.85
N PHE A 187 -19.42 -13.37 17.58
CA PHE A 187 -18.44 -13.67 18.61
C PHE A 187 -17.84 -12.39 19.22
N ILE A 188 -17.57 -11.38 18.41
CA ILE A 188 -17.10 -10.06 18.88
C ILE A 188 -18.17 -9.39 19.74
N VAL A 189 -19.44 -9.40 19.31
CA VAL A 189 -20.57 -8.83 20.07
C VAL A 189 -20.74 -9.55 21.41
N THR A 190 -20.70 -10.89 21.44
CA THR A 190 -20.85 -11.66 22.69
C THR A 190 -19.71 -11.42 23.70
N LEU A 191 -18.52 -11.08 23.24
CA LEU A 191 -17.39 -10.73 24.11
C LEU A 191 -17.43 -9.28 24.59
N SER A 192 -18.21 -8.43 23.92
CA SER A 192 -18.32 -7.02 24.25
C SER A 192 -19.16 -6.83 25.51
N PRO A 193 -18.74 -5.96 26.45
CA PRO A 193 -19.56 -5.58 27.58
C PRO A 193 -20.63 -4.53 27.22
N LEU A 194 -20.69 -4.08 25.96
CA LEU A 194 -21.65 -3.07 25.49
C LEU A 194 -23.01 -3.69 25.16
N PRO A 195 -24.09 -2.88 25.14
CA PRO A 195 -25.37 -3.31 24.57
C PRO A 195 -25.27 -3.62 23.08
N ASP A 196 -25.96 -4.67 22.62
CA ASP A 196 -25.95 -5.14 21.23
C ASP A 196 -26.23 -4.04 20.18
N ASP A 197 -27.12 -3.08 20.50
CA ASP A 197 -27.47 -1.98 19.60
C ASP A 197 -26.32 -0.99 19.39
N GLN A 198 -25.42 -0.86 20.37
CA GLN A 198 -24.23 -0.01 20.29
C GLN A 198 -23.12 -0.71 19.51
N ASP A 199 -22.94 -2.01 19.72
CA ASP A 199 -21.95 -2.79 18.97
C ASP A 199 -22.30 -2.84 17.47
N GLU A 200 -23.57 -3.04 17.12
CA GLU A 200 -24.00 -3.05 15.72
C GLU A 200 -23.74 -1.69 15.05
N LYS A 201 -24.03 -0.58 15.75
CA LYS A 201 -23.71 0.78 15.28
C LYS A 201 -22.21 0.98 15.12
N LEU A 202 -21.40 0.53 16.08
CA LEU A 202 -19.94 0.67 16.04
C LEU A 202 -19.35 -0.08 14.85
N ILE A 203 -19.79 -1.33 14.64
CA ILE A 203 -19.36 -2.16 13.51
C ILE A 203 -19.76 -1.52 12.19
N GLN A 204 -20.98 -0.98 12.08
CA GLN A 204 -21.42 -0.30 10.87
C GLN A 204 -20.60 0.96 10.60
N LYS A 205 -20.35 1.79 11.63
CA LYS A 205 -19.49 2.97 11.51
C LYS A 205 -18.08 2.62 11.07
N PHE A 206 -17.50 1.54 11.61
CA PHE A 206 -16.18 1.08 11.22
C PHE A 206 -16.15 0.67 9.73
N LYS A 207 -17.15 -0.09 9.27
CA LYS A 207 -17.28 -0.47 7.85
C LYS A 207 -17.42 0.75 6.94
N ASP A 208 -18.25 1.72 7.31
CA ASP A 208 -18.47 2.94 6.54
C ASP A 208 -17.17 3.77 6.45
N MET A 209 -16.46 3.95 7.57
CA MET A 209 -15.17 4.65 7.61
C MET A 209 -14.12 3.93 6.76
N ALA A 210 -14.00 2.61 6.91
CA ALA A 210 -13.04 1.80 6.16
C ALA A 210 -13.30 1.89 4.64
N ALA A 211 -14.57 1.78 4.23
CA ALA A 211 -14.95 1.92 2.83
C ALA A 211 -14.70 3.34 2.30
N ALA A 212 -15.03 4.37 3.08
CA ALA A 212 -14.80 5.76 2.70
C ALA A 212 -13.30 6.06 2.53
N ILE A 213 -12.44 5.56 3.41
CA ILE A 213 -10.97 5.73 3.30
C ILE A 213 -10.44 5.02 2.06
N LEU A 214 -10.88 3.78 1.82
CA LEU A 214 -10.34 2.97 0.73
C LEU A 214 -10.81 3.49 -0.64
N LEU A 215 -12.09 3.84 -0.76
CA LEU A 215 -12.63 4.48 -1.96
C LEU A 215 -12.07 5.89 -2.16
N GLY A 216 -11.93 6.66 -1.08
CA GLY A 216 -11.36 8.02 -1.11
C GLY A 216 -9.91 8.02 -1.57
N ASN A 217 -9.07 7.15 -1.01
CA ASN A 217 -7.67 7.01 -1.45
C ASN A 217 -7.57 6.43 -2.85
N GLY A 218 -8.42 5.46 -3.22
CA GLY A 218 -8.43 4.88 -4.56
C GLY A 218 -8.81 5.91 -5.63
N LEU A 219 -9.93 6.62 -5.45
CA LEU A 219 -10.37 7.68 -6.36
C LEU A 219 -9.39 8.86 -6.37
N GLY A 220 -8.88 9.25 -5.20
CA GLY A 220 -7.86 10.28 -5.07
C GLY A 220 -6.60 9.92 -5.85
N GLY A 221 -6.12 8.69 -5.74
CA GLY A 221 -4.97 8.18 -6.49
C GLY A 221 -5.20 8.19 -8.01
N LEU A 222 -6.40 7.83 -8.47
CA LEU A 222 -6.76 7.91 -9.89
C LEU A 222 -6.75 9.34 -10.41
N ILE A 223 -7.34 10.28 -9.67
CA ILE A 223 -7.37 11.70 -10.03
C ILE A 223 -5.96 12.27 -10.03
N GLN A 224 -5.17 12.01 -8.99
CA GLN A 224 -3.78 12.46 -8.86
C GLN A 224 -2.88 11.87 -9.96
N GLY A 225 -3.05 10.58 -10.27
CA GLY A 225 -2.31 9.93 -11.36
C GLY A 225 -2.67 10.52 -12.72
N THR A 226 -3.95 10.77 -12.98
CA THR A 226 -4.42 11.36 -14.25
C THR A 226 -3.93 12.80 -14.40
N LEU A 227 -4.09 13.64 -13.38
CA LEU A 227 -3.61 15.02 -13.39
C LEU A 227 -2.09 15.10 -13.50
N GLY A 228 -1.37 14.24 -12.77
CA GLY A 228 0.07 14.09 -12.90
C GLY A 228 0.47 13.76 -14.34
N GLY A 229 -0.14 12.73 -14.93
CA GLY A 229 0.11 12.34 -16.33
C GLY A 229 -0.16 13.46 -17.33
N ILE A 230 -1.25 14.22 -17.15
CA ILE A 230 -1.58 15.39 -17.99
C ILE A 230 -0.51 16.47 -17.87
N VAL A 231 -0.07 16.80 -16.65
CA VAL A 231 0.98 17.81 -16.43
C VAL A 231 2.29 17.38 -17.10
N PHE A 232 2.71 16.12 -16.93
CA PHE A 232 3.91 15.61 -17.62
C PHE A 232 3.79 15.69 -19.14
N ALA A 233 2.64 15.31 -19.70
CA ALA A 233 2.39 15.40 -21.14
C ALA A 233 2.45 16.86 -21.67
N PHE A 234 1.94 17.83 -20.91
CA PHE A 234 1.95 19.25 -21.30
C PHE A 234 3.35 19.89 -21.30
N PHE A 235 4.20 19.53 -20.33
CA PHE A 235 5.54 20.11 -20.22
C PHE A 235 6.54 19.51 -21.21
N GLY A 236 6.14 18.52 -22.01
CA GLY A 236 7.01 17.90 -23.01
C GLY A 236 8.23 17.19 -22.41
N PHE A 237 8.26 17.00 -21.08
CA PHE A 237 9.03 15.93 -20.51
C PHE A 237 8.44 14.66 -21.12
N GLN A 238 9.20 13.94 -21.95
CA GLN A 238 8.87 12.55 -22.25
C GLN A 238 8.67 11.89 -20.89
N SER A 239 7.42 11.63 -20.52
CA SER A 239 7.14 11.26 -19.15
C SER A 239 7.78 9.89 -18.91
N PRO A 240 8.50 9.73 -17.79
CA PRO A 240 8.93 8.46 -17.19
C PRO A 240 7.87 7.37 -16.96
N PHE A 241 6.70 7.46 -17.58
CA PHE A 241 5.50 6.70 -17.23
C PHE A 241 4.67 6.25 -18.44
N LEU A 242 5.19 6.39 -19.66
CA LEU A 242 4.61 5.84 -20.90
C LEU A 242 5.65 5.07 -21.71
#